data_AF-A0A0B6ZH77-F1
#
_entry.id   AF-A0A0B6ZH77-F1
#
_cell.length_a   1.000
_cell.length_b   1.000
_cell.length_c   1.000
_cell.angle_alpha   90.00
_cell.angle_beta   90.00
_cell.angle_gamma   90.00
#
_symmetry.space_group_name_H-M   'P 1'
#
loop_
_entity.id
_entity.type
_entity.pdbx_description
1 polymer ?
#
loop_
_entity_poly.entity_id
_entity_poly.type
_entity_poly.pdbx_seq_one_letter_code
_entity_poly.pdbx_strand_id
1 'polypeptide(L)'
;NHAFQTPGVISTLAFFMINSVSNGQIRGDAYTTGCIGQRGARIWLFFGFLLAFGALIAASWILFGFYVVESASPDWPGIAVFLQNALIFFSAFLYKFGRTEDLWG
;
A
#
# COMPACT_ATOMS: atom_id res chain seq x y z
N ASN A 1 -6.58 -19.92 -13.00
CA ASN A 1 -5.83 -19.49 -11.79
C ASN A 1 -5.26 -18.08 -11.94
N HIS A 2 -6.10 -17.06 -12.13
CA HIS A 2 -5.67 -15.64 -12.26
C HIS A 2 -5.98 -14.80 -11.02
N ALA A 3 -6.70 -15.35 -10.03
CA ALA A 3 -7.18 -14.62 -8.85
C ALA A 3 -6.13 -14.45 -7.74
N PHE A 4 -5.05 -15.25 -7.74
CA PHE A 4 -4.02 -15.20 -6.68
C PHE A 4 -3.07 -14.00 -6.80
N GLN A 5 -3.00 -13.35 -7.97
CA GLN A 5 -2.12 -12.20 -8.21
C GLN A 5 -2.80 -10.86 -7.85
N THR A 6 -4.13 -10.85 -7.75
CA THR A 6 -4.94 -9.65 -7.52
C THR A 6 -4.52 -8.84 -6.29
N PRO A 7 -4.24 -9.47 -5.11
CA PRO A 7 -3.81 -8.72 -3.94
C PRO A 7 -2.48 -7.99 -4.18
N GLY A 8 -1.51 -8.66 -4.81
CA GLY A 8 -0.19 -8.10 -5.11
C GLY A 8 -0.25 -6.92 -6.08
N VAL A 9 -1.11 -6.99 -7.11
CA VAL A 9 -1.33 -5.88 -8.05
C VAL A 9 -1.95 -4.67 -7.33
N ILE A 10 -2.95 -4.90 -6.48
CA ILE A 10 -3.59 -3.83 -5.71
C ILE A 10 -2.62 -3.20 -4.71
N SER A 11 -1.79 -4.01 -4.03
CA SER A 11 -0.75 -3.51 -3.11
C SER A 11 0.28 -2.65 -3.83
N THR A 12 0.69 -3.04 -5.04
CA THR A 12 1.62 -2.25 -5.87
C THR A 12 0.99 -0.93 -6.33
N LEU A 13 -0.29 -0.94 -6.72
CA LEU A 13 -1.01 0.29 -7.07
C LEU A 13 -1.11 1.24 -5.86
N ALA A 14 -1.44 0.68 -4.68
CA ALA A 14 -1.50 1.44 -3.43
C ALA A 14 -0.14 2.05 -3.06
N PHE A 15 0.96 1.30 -3.26
CA PHE A 15 2.32 1.80 -3.10
C PHE A 15 2.57 3.03 -3.99
N PHE A 16 2.25 2.97 -5.28
CA PHE A 16 2.41 4.12 -6.16
C PHE A 16 1.55 5.30 -5.72
N MET A 17 0.30 5.08 -5.32
CA MET A 17 -0.60 6.15 -4.87
C MET A 17 -0.14 6.84 -3.58
N ILE A 18 0.41 6.10 -2.61
CA ILE A 18 0.93 6.65 -1.36
C ILE A 18 2.21 7.45 -1.61
N ASN A 19 3.09 6.93 -2.46
CA ASN A 19 4.40 7.53 -2.73
C ASN A 19 4.36 8.65 -3.78
N SER A 20 3.31 8.73 -4.62
CA SER A 20 3.14 9.79 -5.62
C SER A 20 2.78 11.15 -5.01
N VAL A 21 2.36 11.20 -3.75
CA VAL A 21 1.99 12.44 -3.05
C VAL A 21 3.12 12.85 -2.12
N SER A 22 3.72 14.02 -2.39
CA SER A 22 4.77 14.60 -1.54
C SER A 22 4.19 15.02 -0.17
N ASN A 23 4.98 14.87 0.89
CA ASN A 23 4.62 15.29 2.24
C ASN A 23 4.43 16.82 2.33
N GLY A 24 5.16 17.60 1.53
CA GLY A 24 4.95 19.05 1.39
C GLY A 24 3.59 19.44 0.80
N GLN A 25 3.00 18.63 -0.10
CA GLN A 25 1.65 18.85 -0.63
C GLN A 25 0.56 18.60 0.42
N ILE A 26 0.85 17.79 1.45
CA ILE A 26 -0.06 17.49 2.56
C ILE A 26 0.02 18.58 3.64
N ARG A 27 1.24 19.05 3.95
CA ARG A 27 1.51 20.16 4.89
C ARG A 27 0.99 21.50 4.40
N GLY A 28 1.00 21.75 3.09
CA GLY A 28 0.50 23.00 2.51
C GLY A 28 1.57 24.03 2.23
N ASP A 29 2.85 23.66 2.31
CA ASP A 29 3.99 24.54 2.02
C ASP A 29 4.17 24.78 0.50
N ALA A 30 3.30 24.20 -0.33
CA ALA A 30 3.26 24.48 -1.76
C ALA A 30 2.60 25.85 -2.02
N TYR A 31 3.41 26.85 -2.36
CA TYR A 31 2.98 28.18 -2.83
C TYR A 31 2.12 28.17 -4.11
N THR A 32 1.85 27.00 -4.68
CA THR A 32 0.99 26.80 -5.86
C THR A 32 -0.20 25.91 -5.51
N THR A 33 -1.39 26.50 -5.55
CA THR A 33 -2.67 25.78 -5.58
C THR A 33 -2.77 25.06 -6.93
N GLY A 34 -2.12 23.90 -7.05
CA GLY A 34 -2.38 22.99 -8.18
C GLY A 34 -3.84 22.55 -8.21
N CYS A 35 -4.35 22.09 -9.36
CA CYS A 35 -5.77 21.83 -9.65
C CYS A 35 -6.56 20.94 -8.64
N ILE A 36 -5.88 20.22 -7.74
CA ILE A 36 -6.49 19.29 -6.77
C ILE A 36 -6.39 19.81 -5.32
N GLY A 37 -5.54 20.81 -5.06
CA GLY A 37 -5.34 21.44 -3.74
C GLY A 37 -4.91 20.48 -2.62
N GLN A 38 -4.72 21.01 -1.40
CA GLN A 38 -4.40 20.20 -0.22
C GLN A 38 -5.48 19.15 0.11
N ARG A 39 -6.75 19.46 -0.17
CA ARG A 39 -7.87 18.56 0.14
C ARG A 39 -7.83 17.30 -0.73
N GLY A 40 -7.56 17.43 -2.02
CA GLY A 40 -7.50 16.26 -2.89
C GLY A 40 -6.23 15.43 -2.69
N ALA A 41 -5.10 16.03 -2.32
CA ALA A 41 -3.90 15.30 -1.90
C ALA A 41 -4.16 14.41 -0.68
N ARG A 42 -4.94 14.90 0.31
CA ARG A 42 -5.35 14.12 1.48
C ARG A 42 -6.30 12.98 1.12
N ILE A 43 -7.27 13.22 0.24
CA ILE A 43 -8.21 12.20 -0.22
C ILE A 43 -7.47 11.10 -1.00
N TRP A 44 -6.54 11.48 -1.89
CA TRP A 44 -5.73 10.53 -2.66
C TRP A 44 -4.90 9.63 -1.74
N LEU A 45 -4.26 10.23 -0.74
CA LEU A 45 -3.50 9.49 0.26
C LEU A 45 -4.38 8.59 1.13
N PHE A 46 -5.57 9.05 1.51
CA PHE A 46 -6.54 8.24 2.24
C PHE A 46 -6.94 6.99 1.45
N PHE A 47 -7.23 7.13 0.15
CA PHE A 47 -7.51 5.99 -0.72
C PHE A 47 -6.30 5.09 -0.89
N GLY A 48 -5.09 5.64 -0.99
CA GLY A 48 -3.84 4.86 -1.03
C GLY A 48 -3.68 3.98 0.21
N PHE A 49 -3.85 4.54 1.42
CA PHE A 49 -3.80 3.75 2.66
C PHE A 49 -4.93 2.73 2.77
N LEU A 50 -6.15 3.11 2.38
CA LEU A 50 -7.30 2.19 2.37
C LEU A 50 -7.04 0.96 1.49
N LEU A 51 -6.50 1.17 0.29
CA LEU A 51 -6.13 0.09 -0.64
C LEU A 51 -4.98 -0.76 -0.09
N ALA A 52 -3.98 -0.14 0.56
CA ALA A 52 -2.85 -0.85 1.16
C ALA A 52 -3.30 -1.77 2.32
N PHE A 53 -4.16 -1.28 3.22
CA PHE A 53 -4.75 -2.11 4.29
C PHE A 53 -5.69 -3.18 3.74
N GLY A 54 -6.51 -2.84 2.75
CA GLY A 54 -7.42 -3.79 2.09
C GLY A 54 -6.69 -4.94 1.41
N ALA A 55 -5.58 -4.66 0.71
CA ALA A 55 -4.75 -5.69 0.08
C ALA A 55 -4.09 -6.61 1.12
N LEU A 56 -3.67 -6.07 2.27
CA LEU A 56 -3.04 -6.85 3.35
C LEU A 56 -4.07 -7.77 4.04
N ILE A 57 -5.28 -7.28 4.30
CA ILE A 57 -6.38 -8.10 4.85
C ILE A 57 -6.77 -9.21 3.87
N ALA A 58 -6.88 -8.91 2.56
CA ALA A 58 -7.19 -9.90 1.53
C ALA A 58 -6.07 -10.96 1.40
N ALA A 59 -4.80 -10.56 1.49
CA ALA A 59 -3.68 -11.48 1.49
C ALA A 59 -3.67 -12.40 2.73
N SER A 60 -3.98 -11.86 3.92
CA SER A 60 -4.16 -12.66 5.14
C SER A 60 -5.30 -13.67 5.00
N TRP A 61 -6.42 -13.27 4.40
CA TRP A 61 -7.55 -14.18 4.16
C TRP A 61 -7.19 -15.34 3.24
N ILE A 62 -6.44 -15.07 2.15
CA ILE A 62 -6.01 -16.13 1.22
C ILE A 62 -5.04 -17.11 1.90
N LEU A 63 -4.13 -16.62 2.73
CA LEU A 63 -3.19 -17.45 3.47
C LEU A 63 -3.91 -18.37 4.46
N PHE A 64 -4.77 -17.82 5.31
CA PHE A 64 -5.45 -18.62 6.34
C PHE A 64 -6.58 -19.48 5.76
N GLY A 65 -7.36 -18.94 4.83
CA GLY A 65 -8.54 -19.61 4.27
C GLY A 65 -8.20 -20.79 3.35
N PHE A 66 -7.29 -20.60 2.40
CA PHE A 66 -7.00 -21.63 1.39
C PHE A 66 -5.77 -22.48 1.71
N TYR A 67 -4.77 -21.92 2.40
CA TYR A 67 -3.52 -22.64 2.65
C TYR A 67 -3.45 -23.27 4.04
N VAL A 68 -3.87 -22.56 5.09
CA VAL A 68 -3.80 -23.08 6.47
C VAL A 68 -4.98 -24.01 6.82
N VAL A 69 -6.21 -23.65 6.45
CA VAL A 69 -7.40 -24.45 6.77
C VAL A 69 -7.58 -25.64 5.83
N GLU A 70 -7.31 -25.46 4.54
CA GLU A 70 -7.55 -26.49 3.52
C GLU A 70 -6.34 -27.43 3.32
N SER A 71 -5.20 -27.19 3.99
CA SER A 71 -3.97 -28.01 3.91
C SER A 71 -3.52 -28.26 2.46
N ALA A 72 -3.54 -27.21 1.64
CA ALA A 72 -3.30 -27.28 0.21
C ALA A 72 -1.81 -27.44 -0.13
N SER A 73 -1.35 -28.69 -0.30
CA SER A 73 0.01 -28.98 -0.73
C SER A 73 0.25 -28.64 -2.21
N PRO A 74 1.30 -27.87 -2.58
CA PRO A 74 2.33 -27.26 -1.72
C PRO A 74 1.93 -25.88 -1.16
N ASP A 75 2.27 -25.62 0.11
CA ASP A 75 1.84 -24.41 0.85
C ASP A 75 2.62 -23.11 0.53
N TRP A 76 3.78 -23.25 -0.10
CA TRP A 76 4.70 -22.16 -0.43
C TRP A 76 4.11 -20.97 -1.20
N PRO A 77 3.20 -21.14 -2.19
CA PRO A 77 2.68 -20.03 -2.98
C PRO A 77 1.80 -19.08 -2.15
N GLY A 78 1.06 -19.59 -1.18
CA GLY A 78 0.24 -18.76 -0.29
C GLY A 78 1.08 -17.83 0.59
N ILE A 79 2.15 -18.40 1.15
CA ILE A 79 3.11 -17.67 1.99
C ILE A 79 3.82 -16.60 1.15
N ALA A 80 4.24 -16.92 -0.08
CA ALA A 80 4.91 -15.98 -0.97
C ALA A 80 4.01 -14.77 -1.33
N VAL A 81 2.73 -14.99 -1.61
CA VAL A 81 1.76 -13.91 -1.92
C VAL A 81 1.53 -13.03 -0.70
N PHE A 82 1.41 -13.62 0.50
CA PHE A 82 1.28 -12.84 1.74
C PHE A 82 2.52 -11.99 2.00
N LEU A 83 3.71 -12.60 1.93
CA LEU A 83 4.97 -11.91 2.19
C LEU A 83 5.21 -10.77 1.18
N GLN A 84 4.90 -10.98 -0.09
CA GLN A 84 4.97 -9.94 -1.11
C GLN A 84 4.09 -8.72 -0.75
N ASN A 85 2.82 -8.96 -0.38
CA ASN A 85 1.91 -7.89 0.00
C ASN A 85 2.35 -7.18 1.28
N ALA A 86 2.85 -7.91 2.27
CA ALA A 86 3.38 -7.36 3.50
C ALA A 86 4.62 -6.48 3.25
N LEU A 87 5.57 -6.96 2.44
CA LEU A 87 6.79 -6.20 2.12
C LEU A 87 6.49 -4.92 1.35
N ILE A 88 5.56 -4.95 0.38
CA ILE A 88 5.12 -3.75 -0.35
C ILE A 88 4.45 -2.75 0.60
N PHE A 89 3.60 -3.23 1.50
CA PHE A 89 2.96 -2.39 2.52
C PHE A 89 3.98 -1.73 3.43
N PHE A 90 4.94 -2.50 3.97
CA PHE A 90 6.00 -1.96 4.82
C PHE A 90 6.89 -0.99 4.04
N SER A 91 7.20 -1.27 2.77
CA SER A 91 7.96 -0.34 1.91
C SER A 91 7.21 0.98 1.70
N ALA A 92 5.91 0.95 1.42
CA ALA A 92 5.08 2.16 1.31
C ALA A 92 5.05 2.93 2.64
N PHE A 93 4.89 2.23 3.76
CA PHE A 93 4.82 2.83 5.09
C PHE A 93 6.16 3.46 5.50
N LEU A 94 7.27 2.74 5.31
CA LEU A 94 8.62 3.22 5.59
C LEU A 94 9.03 4.36 4.66
N TYR A 95 8.70 4.31 3.38
CA TYR A 95 9.03 5.44 2.49
C TYR A 95 8.23 6.69 2.85
N LYS A 96 6.94 6.53 3.20
CA LYS A 96 6.07 7.65 3.53
C LYS A 96 6.41 8.31 4.87
N PHE A 97 6.64 7.50 5.91
CA PHE A 97 6.86 7.97 7.29
C PHE A 97 8.32 7.91 7.75
N GLY A 98 9.14 7.07 7.15
CA GLY A 98 10.56 6.91 7.48
C GLY A 98 11.47 7.87 6.71
N ARG A 99 10.99 8.52 5.64
CA ARG A 99 11.66 9.72 5.12
C ARG A 99 11.51 10.83 6.16
N THR A 100 12.56 11.02 6.96
CA THR A 100 12.85 12.32 7.56
C THR A 100 13.03 13.29 6.41
N GLU A 101 11.96 13.98 6.03
CA GLU A 101 12.14 15.29 5.42
C GLU A 101 12.74 16.15 6.52
N ASP A 102 14.06 16.10 6.63
CA ASP A 102 14.82 17.05 7.41
C ASP A 102 14.41 18.43 6.90
N LEU A 103 13.52 19.08 7.66
CA LEU A 103 13.83 20.22 8.51
C LEU A 103 14.78 21.31 7.94
N TRP A 104 14.95 21.40 6.63
CA TRP A 104 15.73 22.42 5.95
C TRP A 104 14.91 23.02 4.81
N GLY A 105 14.11 24.02 5.18
CA GLY A 105 13.30 24.84 4.29
C GLY A 105 11.99 25.22 4.95
#